data_AF-A0A661Y0A3-F1
#
_entry.id   AF-A0A661Y0A3-F1
#
_cell.length_a   1.000
_cell.length_b   1.000
_cell.length_c   1.000
_cell.angle_alpha   90.00
_cell.angle_beta   90.00
_cell.angle_gamma   90.00
#
_symmetry.space_group_name_H-M   'P 1'
#
loop_
_entity.id
_entity.type
_entity.pdbx_description
1 polymer ?
#
loop_
_entity_poly.entity_id
_entity_poly.type
_entity_poly.pdbx_seq_one_letter_code
_entity_poly.pdbx_strand_id
1 'polypeptide(L)'
;MKKLPVRWLVGIMILSHACSYSDSDTFYVDPVPGDPPEIWVSTNLDTLMDPTVKDSLEVVYDVEIINSDFYQLEAFVTDLFVFNSDSTNESFWLDSTMVAEPGIDTLYLYFFFSTNSNSLADIVDLEYDVVSLKYPIIFEMGGAK
;
A
#
# COMPACT_ATOMS: atom_id res chain seq x y z
N MET A 1 -50.55 -40.63 47.38
CA MET A 1 -50.59 -40.34 45.93
C MET A 1 -51.32 -39.02 45.70
N LYS A 2 -50.62 -37.97 45.29
CA LYS A 2 -51.18 -36.70 44.81
C LYS A 2 -50.51 -36.39 43.47
N LYS A 3 -51.32 -36.27 42.41
CA LYS A 3 -50.92 -35.81 41.07
C LYS A 3 -51.33 -34.35 40.93
N LEU A 4 -50.46 -33.49 40.41
CA LEU A 4 -50.73 -32.17 39.79
C LEU A 4 -49.41 -31.61 39.19
N PRO A 5 -49.44 -30.74 38.17
CA PRO A 5 -49.28 -31.19 36.79
C PRO A 5 -48.01 -30.67 36.11
N VAL A 6 -47.44 -31.54 35.26
CA VAL A 6 -46.45 -31.21 34.23
C VAL A 6 -47.18 -30.43 33.13
N ARG A 7 -47.12 -29.11 33.18
CA ARG A 7 -47.38 -28.16 32.08
C ARG A 7 -47.24 -26.77 32.68
N TRP A 8 -46.56 -25.86 31.98
CA TRP A 8 -46.28 -24.47 32.37
C TRP A 8 -45.02 -24.27 33.23
N LEU A 9 -43.87 -24.59 32.65
CA LEU A 9 -42.70 -23.71 32.71
C LEU A 9 -41.80 -24.06 31.51
N VAL A 10 -42.40 -23.96 30.32
CA VAL A 10 -41.67 -23.55 29.10
C VAL A 10 -41.29 -22.09 29.33
N GLY A 11 -40.36 -21.88 30.28
CA GLY A 11 -39.74 -20.60 30.59
C GLY A 11 -38.56 -20.44 29.66
N ILE A 12 -38.87 -20.18 28.39
CA ILE A 12 -37.95 -19.57 27.45
C ILE A 12 -37.57 -18.21 28.05
N MET A 13 -36.47 -18.17 28.77
CA MET A 13 -35.65 -16.97 28.96
C MET A 13 -34.19 -17.41 28.94
N ILE A 14 -33.80 -17.98 27.81
CA ILE A 14 -32.43 -17.86 27.33
C ILE A 14 -32.29 -16.40 26.90
N LEU A 15 -32.12 -15.52 27.88
CA LEU A 15 -31.70 -14.12 27.73
C LEU A 15 -30.49 -13.90 28.63
N SER A 16 -29.57 -14.87 28.66
CA SER A 16 -28.18 -14.55 28.94
C SER A 16 -27.74 -13.62 27.82
N HIS A 17 -27.71 -12.34 28.16
CA HIS A 17 -27.32 -11.25 27.30
C HIS A 17 -26.03 -11.67 26.59
N ALA A 18 -26.12 -11.91 25.29
CA ALA A 18 -24.95 -11.81 24.45
C ALA A 18 -24.44 -10.40 24.69
N CYS A 19 -23.38 -10.26 25.47
CA CYS A 19 -22.55 -9.08 25.44
C CYS A 19 -22.03 -9.01 24.00
N SER A 20 -22.75 -8.33 23.13
CA SER A 20 -22.18 -7.78 21.92
C SER A 20 -21.19 -6.71 22.38
N TYR A 21 -19.95 -7.13 22.57
CA TYR A 21 -18.82 -6.22 22.59
C TYR A 21 -18.72 -5.65 21.18
N SER A 22 -19.24 -4.44 21.01
CA SER A 22 -19.12 -3.65 19.79
C SER A 22 -18.22 -2.47 20.13
N ASP A 23 -16.98 -2.73 20.52
CA ASP A 23 -15.94 -1.72 20.30
C ASP A 23 -15.65 -1.78 18.80
N SER A 24 -16.41 -0.97 18.06
CA SER A 24 -16.06 -0.53 16.71
C SER A 24 -15.15 0.70 16.76
N ASP A 25 -14.58 1.01 17.92
CA ASP A 25 -13.60 2.07 18.06
C ASP A 25 -12.27 1.53 17.58
N THR A 26 -11.87 1.94 16.37
CA THR A 26 -10.51 1.75 15.90
C THR A 26 -9.59 2.49 16.86
N PHE A 27 -8.90 1.74 17.73
CA PHE A 27 -7.88 2.30 18.59
C PHE A 27 -6.67 2.64 17.71
N TYR A 28 -6.49 3.93 17.41
CA TYR A 28 -5.21 4.43 16.93
C TYR A 28 -4.25 4.37 18.11
N VAL A 29 -3.43 3.32 18.13
CA VAL A 29 -2.30 3.22 19.03
C VAL A 29 -1.16 3.97 18.34
N ASP A 30 -0.60 4.98 19.01
CA ASP A 30 0.62 5.63 18.51
C ASP A 30 1.71 4.56 18.36
N PRO A 31 2.45 4.54 17.25
CA PRO A 31 3.49 3.53 17.02
C PRO A 31 4.45 3.45 18.21
N VAL A 32 4.67 2.23 18.71
CA VAL A 32 5.63 2.00 19.77
C VAL A 32 7.02 1.94 19.14
N PRO A 33 8.01 2.65 19.71
CA PRO A 33 9.37 2.57 19.20
C PRO A 33 9.90 1.14 19.13
N GLY A 34 10.39 0.76 17.96
CA GLY A 34 10.90 -0.58 17.67
C GLY A 34 9.90 -1.55 17.06
N ASP A 35 8.62 -1.18 16.89
CA ASP A 35 7.70 -1.95 16.06
C ASP A 35 8.10 -1.81 14.58
N PRO A 36 8.24 -2.92 13.84
CA PRO A 36 8.61 -2.85 12.42
C PRO A 36 7.48 -2.19 11.62
N PRO A 37 7.81 -1.37 10.59
CA PRO A 37 6.80 -0.81 9.72
C PRO A 37 6.10 -1.92 8.93
N GLU A 38 4.78 -1.84 8.82
CA GLU A 38 4.02 -2.65 7.86
C GLU A 38 3.70 -1.77 6.65
N ILE A 39 4.21 -2.17 5.49
CA ILE A 39 4.13 -1.39 4.25
C ILE A 39 3.43 -2.24 3.19
N TRP A 40 2.35 -1.70 2.64
CA TRP A 40 1.69 -2.25 1.46
C TRP A 40 1.71 -1.22 0.34
N VAL A 41 2.23 -1.63 -0.81
CA VAL A 41 2.24 -0.82 -2.02
C VAL A 41 1.45 -1.58 -3.07
N SER A 42 0.54 -0.89 -3.75
CA SER A 42 -0.19 -1.43 -4.89
C SER A 42 -0.12 -0.48 -6.07
N THR A 43 -0.16 -1.05 -7.27
CA THR A 43 -0.18 -0.28 -8.52
C THR A 43 -1.17 -0.87 -9.52
N ASN A 44 -1.60 -0.07 -10.49
CA ASN A 44 -2.38 -0.58 -11.62
C ASN A 44 -1.56 -1.55 -12.52
N LEU A 45 -0.23 -1.59 -12.37
CA LEU A 45 0.66 -2.47 -13.13
C LEU A 45 0.74 -3.89 -12.56
N ASP A 46 0.37 -4.11 -11.29
CA ASP A 46 0.39 -5.44 -10.64
C ASP A 46 -0.47 -6.49 -11.35
N THR A 47 -1.46 -6.02 -12.11
CA THR A 47 -2.40 -6.87 -12.85
C THR A 47 -2.07 -7.01 -14.33
N LEU A 48 -1.06 -6.27 -14.82
CA LEU A 48 -0.68 -6.22 -16.23
C LEU A 48 0.60 -7.02 -16.47
N MET A 49 0.59 -7.84 -17.52
CA MET A 49 1.78 -8.53 -17.99
C MET A 49 2.40 -7.73 -19.13
N ASP A 50 3.63 -7.24 -18.94
CA ASP A 50 4.45 -6.53 -19.93
C ASP A 50 3.68 -5.41 -20.69
N PRO A 51 3.12 -4.40 -19.99
CA PRO A 51 2.32 -3.35 -20.63
C PRO A 51 3.13 -2.60 -21.70
N THR A 52 2.46 -2.26 -22.80
CA THR A 52 3.07 -1.57 -23.96
C THR A 52 2.71 -0.09 -24.00
N VAL A 53 3.71 0.78 -24.06
CA VAL A 53 3.61 2.24 -24.20
C VAL A 53 3.82 2.63 -25.65
N LYS A 54 2.75 3.06 -26.33
CA LYS A 54 2.81 3.58 -27.71
C LYS A 54 2.76 5.11 -27.80
N ASP A 55 2.05 5.72 -26.87
CA ASP A 55 1.92 7.17 -26.72
C ASP A 55 2.26 7.49 -25.26
N SER A 56 1.34 7.13 -24.36
CA SER A 56 1.56 7.22 -22.93
C SER A 56 0.91 6.07 -22.14
N LEU A 57 1.40 5.86 -20.93
CA LEU A 57 0.87 4.91 -19.95
C LEU A 57 0.75 5.61 -18.60
N GLU A 58 -0.46 5.64 -18.04
CA GLU A 58 -0.67 6.11 -16.68
C GLU A 58 -0.30 5.01 -15.67
N VAL A 59 0.56 5.36 -14.73
CA VAL A 59 0.91 4.55 -13.57
C VAL A 59 0.23 5.16 -12.37
N VAL A 60 -0.63 4.40 -11.72
CA VAL A 60 -1.33 4.79 -10.50
C VAL A 60 -0.79 3.93 -9.37
N TYR A 61 -0.47 4.56 -8.24
CA TYR A 61 0.01 3.85 -7.06
C TYR A 61 -0.77 4.27 -5.82
N ASP A 62 -0.84 3.35 -4.87
CA ASP A 62 -1.44 3.55 -3.55
C ASP A 62 -0.56 2.86 -2.51
N VAL A 63 -0.27 3.57 -1.42
CA VAL A 63 0.61 3.14 -0.35
C VAL A 63 -0.13 3.21 0.99
N GLU A 64 -0.20 2.08 1.67
CA GLU A 64 -0.70 1.97 3.04
C GLU A 64 0.47 1.65 3.97
N ILE A 65 0.59 2.44 5.04
CA ILE A 65 1.71 2.37 5.99
C ILE A 65 1.14 2.31 7.39
N ILE A 66 1.60 1.34 8.17
CA ILE A 66 1.35 1.25 9.60
C ILE A 66 2.69 1.36 10.33
N ASN A 67 2.68 2.13 11.42
CA ASN A 67 3.83 2.36 12.29
C ASN A 67 5.05 3.04 11.62
N SER A 68 4.82 3.86 10.61
CA SER A 68 5.84 4.63 9.89
C SER A 68 5.22 5.77 9.10
N ASP A 69 6.05 6.69 8.61
CA ASP A 69 5.68 7.81 7.75
C ASP A 69 6.29 7.67 6.36
N PHE A 70 5.51 8.05 5.35
CA PHE A 70 6.00 8.18 3.98
C PHE A 70 6.85 9.44 3.82
N TYR A 71 8.02 9.33 3.21
CA TYR A 71 8.80 10.50 2.80
C TYR A 71 8.61 10.84 1.34
N GLN A 72 8.90 9.87 0.47
CA GLN A 72 9.01 10.13 -0.96
C GLN A 72 8.89 8.83 -1.77
N LEU A 73 8.35 8.96 -2.97
CA LEU A 73 8.48 8.02 -4.08
C LEU A 73 9.43 8.63 -5.11
N GLU A 74 10.36 7.83 -5.62
CA GLU A 74 11.11 8.13 -6.83
C GLU A 74 10.91 7.03 -7.87
N ALA A 75 10.62 7.43 -9.11
CA ALA A 75 10.46 6.51 -10.23
C ALA A 75 11.56 6.70 -11.27
N PHE A 76 12.08 5.58 -11.78
CA PHE A 76 13.10 5.54 -12.82
C PHE A 76 12.73 4.57 -13.93
N VAL A 77 13.01 4.92 -15.18
CA VAL A 77 13.03 3.97 -16.30
C VAL A 77 14.48 3.68 -16.63
N THR A 78 14.95 2.46 -16.34
CA THR A 78 16.39 2.15 -16.21
C THR A 78 17.08 3.13 -15.26
N ASP A 79 17.81 4.12 -15.79
CA ASP A 79 18.58 5.12 -15.04
C ASP A 79 17.99 6.54 -15.19
N LEU A 80 16.93 6.70 -15.99
CA LEU A 80 16.28 7.98 -16.21
C LEU A 80 15.27 8.24 -15.09
N PHE A 81 15.49 9.31 -14.33
CA PHE A 81 14.50 9.81 -13.37
C PHE A 81 13.27 10.34 -14.11
N VAL A 82 12.09 9.81 -13.80
CA VAL A 82 10.83 10.16 -14.49
C VAL A 82 9.77 10.79 -13.60
N PHE A 83 9.80 10.53 -12.29
CA PHE A 83 8.78 11.05 -11.38
C PHE A 83 9.26 11.06 -9.93
N ASN A 84 8.76 12.02 -9.15
CA ASN A 84 8.79 11.99 -7.69
C ASN A 84 7.48 12.49 -7.08
N SER A 85 7.18 12.00 -5.89
CA SER A 85 6.03 12.47 -5.10
C SER A 85 6.26 12.27 -3.61
N ASP A 86 5.65 13.12 -2.79
CA ASP A 86 5.52 13.00 -1.33
C ASP A 86 4.08 12.58 -0.92
N SER A 87 3.25 12.18 -1.88
CA SER A 87 1.91 11.65 -1.66
C SER A 87 1.89 10.12 -1.59
N THR A 88 1.08 9.56 -0.69
CA THR A 88 0.84 8.12 -0.58
C THR A 88 -0.11 7.57 -1.66
N ASN A 89 -0.81 8.44 -2.39
CA ASN A 89 -1.68 8.07 -3.51
C ASN A 89 -1.60 9.14 -4.59
N GLU A 90 -1.15 8.77 -5.78
CA GLU A 90 -1.09 9.65 -6.95
C GLU A 90 -1.00 8.84 -8.25
N SER A 91 -0.97 9.54 -9.38
CA SER A 91 -0.63 8.96 -10.67
C SER A 91 0.38 9.80 -11.43
N PHE A 92 1.12 9.15 -12.32
CA PHE A 92 2.05 9.80 -13.25
C PHE A 92 2.02 9.11 -14.61
N TRP A 93 2.56 9.78 -15.63
CA TRP A 93 2.53 9.30 -17.00
C TRP A 93 3.92 8.95 -17.50
N LEU A 94 4.05 7.76 -18.08
CA LEU A 94 5.20 7.36 -18.89
C LEU A 94 4.91 7.65 -20.35
N ASP A 95 5.86 8.23 -21.07
CA ASP A 95 5.77 8.49 -22.51
C ASP A 95 6.70 7.54 -23.27
N SER A 96 6.31 7.16 -24.49
CA SER A 96 7.13 6.43 -25.45
C SER A 96 8.55 6.99 -25.67
N THR A 97 8.73 8.29 -25.43
CA THR A 97 10.00 9.02 -25.60
C THR A 97 10.94 8.97 -24.39
N MET A 98 10.52 8.36 -23.28
CA MET A 98 11.34 8.22 -22.07
C MET A 98 12.41 7.12 -22.17
N VAL A 99 12.49 6.43 -23.30
CA VAL A 99 13.55 5.45 -23.60
C VAL A 99 14.34 5.87 -24.84
N ALA A 100 15.63 5.52 -24.86
CA ALA A 100 16.50 5.83 -25.99
C ALA A 100 16.22 4.97 -27.24
N GLU A 101 15.78 3.73 -27.04
CA GLU A 101 15.47 2.79 -28.10
C GLU A 101 14.18 2.02 -27.78
N PRO A 102 13.36 1.65 -28.79
CA PRO A 102 12.20 0.78 -28.58
C PRO A 102 12.62 -0.58 -28.02
N GLY A 103 11.85 -1.12 -27.08
CA GLY A 103 12.16 -2.40 -26.45
C GLY A 103 11.54 -2.58 -25.07
N ILE A 104 11.97 -3.63 -24.38
CA ILE A 104 11.61 -3.85 -22.97
C ILE A 104 12.58 -3.06 -22.11
N ASP A 105 12.04 -2.19 -21.26
CA ASP A 105 12.76 -1.48 -20.21
C ASP A 105 12.11 -1.81 -18.85
N THR A 106 12.74 -1.44 -17.74
CA THR A 106 12.23 -1.64 -16.39
C THR A 106 11.89 -0.31 -15.73
N LEU A 107 10.63 -0.17 -15.31
CA LEU A 107 10.22 0.87 -14.37
C LEU A 107 10.57 0.43 -12.95
N TYR A 108 11.41 1.22 -12.28
CA TYR A 108 11.72 1.10 -10.86
C TYR A 108 10.92 2.13 -10.08
N LEU A 109 10.24 1.71 -9.01
CA LEU A 109 9.60 2.58 -8.05
C LEU A 109 10.27 2.37 -6.69
N TYR A 110 10.87 3.42 -6.13
CA TYR A 110 11.51 3.41 -4.81
C TYR A 110 10.68 4.24 -3.85
N PHE A 111 10.11 3.59 -2.84
CA PHE A 111 9.33 4.22 -1.80
C PHE A 111 10.18 4.31 -0.53
N PHE A 112 10.36 5.52 -0.02
CA PHE A 112 11.19 5.83 1.14
C PHE A 112 10.30 6.09 2.36
N PHE A 113 10.60 5.43 3.47
CA PHE A 113 9.79 5.44 4.69
C PHE A 113 10.64 5.72 5.92
N SER A 114 10.07 6.35 6.95
CA SER A 114 10.73 6.51 8.25
C SER A 114 10.77 5.19 9.01
N THR A 115 11.87 4.94 9.71
CA THR A 115 11.95 3.79 10.62
C THR A 115 11.84 4.30 12.04
N ASN A 116 10.74 3.98 12.74
CA ASN A 116 10.50 4.39 14.14
C ASN A 116 11.33 3.54 15.13
N SER A 117 12.65 3.61 15.02
CA SER A 117 13.59 2.81 15.83
C SER A 117 14.00 3.50 17.13
N ASN A 118 13.67 4.80 17.32
CA ASN A 118 14.17 5.65 18.39
C ASN A 118 15.71 5.74 18.45
N SER A 119 16.40 5.43 17.34
CA SER A 119 17.85 5.56 17.27
C SER A 119 18.27 7.03 17.24
N LEU A 120 19.56 7.31 17.46
CA LEU A 120 20.08 8.66 17.23
C LEU A 120 19.92 9.10 15.77
N ALA A 121 19.85 8.16 14.82
CA ALA A 121 19.65 8.44 13.39
C ALA A 121 18.20 8.87 13.11
N ASP A 122 17.23 8.31 13.81
CA ASP A 122 15.82 8.71 13.80
C ASP A 122 15.66 10.18 14.28
N ILE A 123 16.36 10.55 15.37
CA ILE A 123 16.34 11.93 15.92
C ILE A 123 16.91 12.98 14.95
N VAL A 124 17.73 12.58 13.97
CA VAL A 124 18.35 13.50 12.98
C VAL A 124 17.83 13.26 11.56
N ASP A 125 16.71 12.57 11.38
CA ASP A 125 16.05 12.28 10.10
C ASP A 125 16.96 11.57 9.07
N LEU A 126 17.81 10.65 9.53
CA LEU A 126 18.76 9.92 8.68
C LEU A 126 18.44 8.43 8.51
N GLU A 127 17.41 7.92 9.18
CA GLU A 127 17.02 6.51 9.10
C GLU A 127 15.79 6.34 8.20
N TYR A 128 15.98 5.64 7.08
CA TYR A 128 14.90 5.31 6.16
C TYR A 128 14.96 3.84 5.74
N ASP A 129 13.80 3.27 5.45
CA ASP A 129 13.66 2.00 4.75
C ASP A 129 13.21 2.24 3.30
N VAL A 130 13.50 1.28 2.42
CA VAL A 130 13.16 1.36 0.99
C VAL A 130 12.45 0.10 0.54
N VAL A 131 11.23 0.28 0.04
CA VAL A 131 10.54 -0.75 -0.75
C VAL A 131 10.71 -0.42 -2.24
N SER A 132 11.17 -1.41 -3.01
CA SER A 132 11.33 -1.25 -4.46
C SER A 132 10.38 -2.16 -5.24
N LEU A 133 9.60 -1.59 -6.17
CA LEU A 133 8.83 -2.34 -7.16
C LEU A 133 9.49 -2.22 -8.54
N LYS A 134 9.36 -3.28 -9.36
CA LYS A 134 10.01 -3.39 -10.67
C LYS A 134 9.03 -3.95 -11.69
N TYR A 135 8.78 -3.20 -12.75
CA TYR A 135 7.86 -3.62 -13.82
C TYR A 135 8.56 -3.61 -15.17
N PRO A 136 8.53 -4.73 -15.93
CA PRO A 136 8.93 -4.71 -17.34
C PRO A 136 7.87 -3.95 -18.16
N ILE A 137 8.30 -2.95 -18.91
CA ILE A 137 7.45 -2.11 -19.76
C ILE A 137 7.99 -2.18 -21.19
N ILE A 138 7.10 -2.38 -22.18
CA ILE A 138 7.48 -2.38 -23.60
C ILE A 138 7.25 -0.98 -24.15
N PHE A 139 8.29 -0.31 -24.63
CA PHE A 139 8.18 0.97 -25.29
C PHE A 139 8.21 0.79 -26.82
N GLU A 140 7.14 1.21 -27.49
CA GLU A 140 7.11 1.37 -28.95
C GLU A 140 7.28 2.86 -29.25
N MET A 141 8.39 3.25 -29.89
CA MET A 141 8.54 4.64 -30.31
C MET A 141 7.44 5.02 -31.29
N GLY A 142 6.62 6.00 -30.88
CA GLY A 142 5.67 6.64 -31.77
C GLY A 142 6.40 7.24 -32.97
N GLY A 143 6.12 6.73 -34.16
CA GLY A 143 6.59 7.35 -35.39
C GLY A 143 6.17 8.82 -35.41
N ALA A 144 7.13 9.70 -35.72
CA ALA A 144 6.92 11.15 -35.82
C ALA A 144 5.58 11.47 -36.50
N LYS A 145 4.79 12.33 -35.85
CA LYS A 145 3.69 13.04 -36.54
C LYS A 145 4.25 13.92 -37.65
#